data_AF-A0A9X4LLY7-F1
#
_entry.id   AF-A0A9X4LLY7-F1
#
_cell.length_a   1.000
_cell.length_b   1.000
_cell.length_c   1.000
_cell.angle_alpha   90.00
_cell.angle_beta   90.00
_cell.angle_gamma   90.00
#
_symmetry.space_group_name_H-M   'P 1'
#
loop_
_entity.id
_entity.type
_entity.pdbx_description
1 polymer ?
#
loop_
_entity_poly.entity_id
_entity_poly.type
_entity_poly.pdbx_seq_one_letter_code
_entity_poly.pdbx_strand_id
1 'polypeptide(L)'
;MTEASNAGRRPRIGWAALLLALAGCAGPLQRGPGDGWVAAWGSAMLGQAPPAPAASAPWQQPMRDVSLRQVVRVDAAGTALRVRISNLFGAEPLLVGAASVARVAELAPQPRLDAASLRPLSFAGRRELVVAPHAEAWSDPVEIALPRQADVAVQLHLLRGPAVASVHLGSRMRSWAVAGNRVDAAAWPEAVVEEGWWHLAAVDVRASPRAVLVATGDSITDGYGVPSGSYQRWTDALSRRLAAQGRDAVVVNTGIGGGRLLRDGLGPSLAARFERDVLARSGVTHAVVLIGVNDLGVSHRGRATTPESRAALLAELQAGFADLARRARARGVCLIGATLMPYAGSGYYAPGPENEADRQALNAWLREPGRFDALLDFDALLRDPARPARLRAEVDNDGLHPSLAGYRAMAAAFPLEVLERRCATAR
;
A
#
# COMPACT_ATOMS: atom_id res chain seq x y z
N MET A 1 55.81 62.26 -5.09
CA MET A 1 57.10 62.18 -5.81
C MET A 1 57.99 61.31 -4.96
N THR A 2 58.21 60.03 -5.21
CA THR A 2 58.62 59.37 -6.46
C THR A 2 58.11 57.93 -6.51
N GLU A 3 57.93 57.44 -7.73
CA GLU A 3 57.50 56.10 -8.14
C GLU A 3 58.44 54.98 -7.68
N ALA A 4 57.91 53.76 -7.51
CA ALA A 4 58.32 52.60 -8.31
C ALA A 4 57.43 51.37 -8.02
N SER A 5 56.90 50.80 -9.10
CA SER A 5 56.14 49.56 -9.15
C SER A 5 56.97 48.33 -8.81
N ASN A 6 56.36 47.33 -8.17
CA ASN A 6 56.72 45.94 -8.49
C ASN A 6 55.51 45.01 -8.37
N ALA A 7 55.06 44.51 -9.53
CA ALA A 7 53.94 43.61 -9.69
C ALA A 7 54.38 42.16 -9.41
N GLY A 8 54.08 41.66 -8.20
CA GLY A 8 54.24 40.26 -7.84
C GLY A 8 53.03 39.42 -8.24
N ARG A 9 53.20 38.58 -9.27
CA ARG A 9 52.25 37.57 -9.76
C ARG A 9 51.80 36.63 -8.62
N ARG A 10 50.49 36.56 -8.38
CA ARG A 10 49.85 35.49 -7.58
C ARG A 10 49.66 34.24 -8.45
N PRO A 11 50.04 33.03 -8.00
CA PRO A 11 49.74 31.80 -8.74
C PRO A 11 48.25 31.48 -8.61
N ARG A 12 47.56 31.44 -9.74
CA ARG A 12 46.18 30.90 -9.85
C ARG A 12 46.29 29.37 -9.79
N ILE A 13 45.94 28.78 -8.64
CA ILE A 13 45.70 27.35 -8.52
C ILE A 13 44.37 27.07 -9.22
N GLY A 14 44.44 26.64 -10.47
CA GLY A 14 43.29 26.18 -11.23
C GLY A 14 42.81 24.85 -10.69
N TRP A 15 41.64 24.85 -10.05
CA TRP A 15 40.89 23.63 -9.77
C TRP A 15 40.30 23.14 -11.09
N ALA A 16 41.00 22.21 -11.75
CA ALA A 16 40.43 21.44 -12.84
C ALA A 16 39.39 20.48 -12.27
N ALA A 17 38.12 20.90 -12.27
CA ALA A 17 37.00 20.01 -12.01
C ALA A 17 36.89 19.02 -13.18
N LEU A 18 37.30 17.77 -12.94
CA LEU A 18 37.10 16.67 -13.87
C LEU A 18 35.60 16.30 -13.87
N LEU A 19 34.84 16.90 -14.79
CA LEU A 19 33.46 16.50 -15.09
C LEU A 19 33.49 15.14 -15.78
N LEU A 20 33.30 14.06 -15.01
CA LEU A 20 32.95 12.75 -15.56
C LEU A 20 31.50 12.81 -16.05
N ALA A 21 31.33 13.08 -17.35
CA ALA A 21 30.08 12.90 -18.05
C ALA A 21 29.81 11.39 -18.21
N LEU A 22 29.02 10.82 -17.30
CA LEU A 22 28.40 9.50 -17.50
C LEU A 22 27.11 9.68 -18.29
N ALA A 23 27.24 9.72 -19.62
CA ALA A 23 26.13 9.69 -20.56
C ALA A 23 26.04 8.31 -21.23
N GLY A 24 24.85 7.69 -21.13
CA GLY A 24 24.41 6.53 -21.93
C GLY A 24 24.88 5.18 -21.39
N CYS A 25 24.04 4.17 -21.16
CA CYS A 25 22.89 3.76 -21.96
C CYS A 25 21.77 3.23 -21.06
N ALA A 26 20.61 3.88 -21.07
CA ALA A 26 19.37 3.24 -20.63
C ALA A 26 18.91 2.33 -21.77
N GLY A 27 19.36 1.08 -21.74
CA GLY A 27 18.81 0.03 -22.58
C GLY A 27 17.32 -0.20 -22.25
N PRO A 28 16.52 -0.72 -23.19
CA PRO A 28 15.16 -1.12 -22.88
C PRO A 28 15.19 -2.15 -21.76
N LEU A 29 14.35 -1.97 -20.73
CA LEU A 29 14.10 -2.97 -19.69
C LEU A 29 13.49 -4.21 -20.37
N GLN A 30 14.34 -5.11 -20.86
CA GLN A 30 13.92 -6.47 -21.19
C GLN A 30 13.44 -7.11 -19.89
N ARG A 31 12.18 -7.52 -19.85
CA ARG A 31 11.67 -8.48 -18.85
C ARG A 31 12.53 -9.74 -18.99
N GLY A 32 13.50 -9.91 -18.10
CA GLY A 32 13.97 -11.25 -17.78
C GLY A 32 12.77 -12.10 -17.35
N PRO A 33 12.81 -13.43 -17.53
CA PRO A 33 11.91 -14.30 -16.78
C PRO A 33 12.16 -13.94 -15.31
N GLY A 34 11.19 -13.29 -14.65
CA GLY A 34 11.38 -12.86 -13.27
C GLY A 34 11.82 -14.07 -12.44
N ASP A 35 12.70 -13.86 -11.48
CA ASP A 35 13.38 -14.88 -10.65
C ASP A 35 12.44 -15.76 -9.78
N GLY A 36 11.21 -16.01 -10.25
CA GLY A 36 10.13 -16.72 -9.58
C GLY A 36 9.44 -15.90 -8.50
N TRP A 37 9.82 -14.65 -8.25
CA TRP A 37 9.26 -13.85 -7.16
C TRP A 37 8.01 -13.09 -7.57
N VAL A 38 6.94 -13.26 -6.79
CA VAL A 38 5.70 -12.52 -6.91
C VAL A 38 5.25 -11.99 -5.55
N ALA A 39 4.56 -10.86 -5.56
CA ALA A 39 3.93 -10.34 -4.36
C ALA A 39 2.88 -11.34 -3.87
N ALA A 40 2.97 -11.73 -2.61
CA ALA A 40 1.97 -12.56 -1.93
C ALA A 40 1.14 -11.76 -0.93
N TRP A 41 1.70 -10.64 -0.47
CA TRP A 41 1.09 -9.66 0.42
C TRP A 41 1.83 -8.31 0.31
N GLY A 42 1.16 -7.22 0.63
CA GLY A 42 1.78 -5.90 0.74
C GLY A 42 0.94 -4.91 1.53
N SER A 43 1.56 -3.80 1.89
CA SER A 43 0.97 -2.66 2.60
C SER A 43 1.39 -1.35 1.95
N ALA A 44 0.62 -0.28 2.19
CA ALA A 44 0.97 1.08 1.77
C ALA A 44 1.55 1.84 2.95
N MET A 45 2.86 2.08 2.94
CA MET A 45 3.54 2.74 4.06
C MET A 45 3.21 4.23 4.12
N LEU A 46 3.07 4.70 5.35
CA LEU A 46 2.78 6.05 5.80
C LEU A 46 3.82 6.47 6.84
N GLY A 47 4.03 7.76 7.02
CA GLY A 47 4.69 8.26 8.23
C GLY A 47 3.72 8.12 9.40
N GLN A 48 4.21 7.61 10.52
CA GLN A 48 3.43 7.64 11.75
C GLN A 48 3.12 9.09 12.10
N ALA A 49 1.83 9.40 12.33
CA ALA A 49 1.48 10.68 12.92
C ALA A 49 2.21 10.81 14.28
N PRO A 50 2.62 12.02 14.69
CA PRO A 50 3.28 12.22 15.98
C PRO A 50 2.50 11.48 17.08
N PRO A 51 3.16 10.59 17.86
CA PRO A 51 2.45 9.74 18.81
C PRO A 51 1.69 10.63 19.80
N ALA A 52 0.45 10.23 20.13
CA ALA A 52 -0.21 10.80 21.30
C ALA A 52 0.72 10.61 22.53
N PRO A 53 0.72 11.53 23.52
CA PRO A 53 1.69 11.53 24.61
C PRO A 53 1.75 10.24 25.47
N ALA A 54 0.89 9.25 25.23
CA ALA A 54 0.67 8.08 26.06
C ALA A 54 0.76 6.73 25.29
N ALA A 55 1.59 6.59 24.25
CA ALA A 55 1.85 5.28 23.67
C ALA A 55 2.41 4.32 24.75
N SER A 56 1.72 3.20 25.01
CA SER A 56 2.17 2.24 26.02
C SER A 56 3.47 1.57 25.59
N ALA A 57 4.41 1.38 26.52
CA ALA A 57 5.53 0.47 26.27
C ALA A 57 4.99 -0.92 25.86
N PRO A 58 5.60 -1.60 24.88
CA PRO A 58 6.85 -1.28 24.18
C PRO A 58 6.67 -0.50 22.86
N TRP A 59 5.49 0.07 22.58
CA TRP A 59 5.17 0.79 21.33
C TRP A 59 5.65 2.25 21.29
N GLN A 60 6.22 2.74 22.39
CA GLN A 60 6.76 4.09 22.49
C GLN A 60 7.89 4.32 21.49
N GLN A 61 7.80 5.43 20.74
CA GLN A 61 8.82 5.82 19.78
C GLN A 61 9.89 6.74 20.39
N PRO A 62 11.14 6.67 19.92
CA PRO A 62 11.69 5.59 19.07
C PRO A 62 11.74 4.27 19.83
N MET A 63 11.31 3.17 19.20
CA MET A 63 11.39 1.83 19.79
C MET A 63 12.84 1.44 20.08
N ARG A 64 13.08 0.75 21.20
CA ARG A 64 14.41 0.31 21.64
C ARG A 64 14.33 -1.05 22.29
N ASP A 65 15.09 -2.00 21.76
CA ASP A 65 15.13 -3.38 22.23
C ASP A 65 13.73 -4.00 22.35
N VAL A 66 13.01 -4.03 21.22
CA VAL A 66 11.63 -4.53 21.12
C VAL A 66 11.51 -5.52 19.97
N SER A 67 10.87 -6.65 20.19
CA SER A 67 10.46 -7.54 19.12
C SER A 67 9.02 -7.27 18.70
N LEU A 68 8.80 -7.09 17.41
CA LEU A 68 7.50 -6.98 16.76
C LEU A 68 7.14 -8.30 16.10
N ARG A 69 5.87 -8.70 16.15
CA ARG A 69 5.29 -9.81 15.39
C ARG A 69 4.11 -9.29 14.60
N GLN A 70 4.12 -9.58 13.31
CA GLN A 70 3.14 -9.09 12.36
C GLN A 70 2.65 -10.28 11.54
N VAL A 71 1.35 -10.58 11.58
CA VAL A 71 0.78 -11.77 10.94
C VAL A 71 0.11 -11.40 9.63
N VAL A 72 0.70 -11.77 8.50
CA VAL A 72 0.14 -11.53 7.18
C VAL A 72 -0.49 -12.81 6.61
N ARG A 73 -1.57 -12.66 5.85
CA ARG A 73 -2.13 -13.77 5.06
C ARG A 73 -1.60 -13.71 3.64
N VAL A 74 -0.87 -14.74 3.21
CA VAL A 74 -0.29 -14.81 1.87
C VAL A 74 -1.31 -15.35 0.87
N ASP A 75 -1.47 -14.70 -0.29
CA ASP A 75 -2.46 -15.10 -1.30
C ASP A 75 -1.89 -15.97 -2.44
N ALA A 76 -0.64 -16.43 -2.30
CA ALA A 76 -0.01 -17.38 -3.21
C ALA A 76 0.55 -18.56 -2.43
N ALA A 77 0.49 -19.75 -3.03
CA ALA A 77 1.28 -20.89 -2.58
C ALA A 77 2.72 -20.74 -3.12
N GLY A 78 3.72 -21.08 -2.32
CA GLY A 78 5.12 -20.95 -2.71
C GLY A 78 6.07 -21.78 -1.85
N THR A 79 7.31 -21.94 -2.31
CA THR A 79 8.32 -22.78 -1.63
C THR A 79 9.34 -21.97 -0.82
N ALA A 80 9.40 -20.66 -1.07
CA ALA A 80 10.28 -19.74 -0.38
C ALA A 80 9.62 -18.37 -0.26
N LEU A 81 10.08 -17.59 0.71
CA LEU A 81 9.64 -16.22 0.91
C LEU A 81 10.83 -15.26 1.03
N ARG A 82 10.57 -13.96 0.81
CA ARG A 82 11.42 -12.84 1.23
C ARG A 82 10.55 -11.70 1.72
N VAL A 83 11.07 -10.87 2.63
CA VAL A 83 10.32 -9.76 3.22
C VAL A 83 10.97 -8.42 2.89
N ARG A 84 10.17 -7.38 2.67
CA ARG A 84 10.65 -6.01 2.48
C ARG A 84 10.41 -5.19 3.74
N ILE A 85 11.50 -4.78 4.39
CA ILE A 85 11.50 -3.93 5.56
C ILE A 85 11.61 -2.47 5.11
N SER A 86 10.84 -1.58 5.74
CA SER A 86 10.70 -0.19 5.32
C SER A 86 11.06 0.79 6.44
N ASN A 87 11.91 1.75 6.08
CA ASN A 87 12.21 2.95 6.84
C ASN A 87 11.94 4.22 5.99
N LEU A 88 10.98 4.13 5.08
CA LEU A 88 10.75 5.14 4.06
C LEU A 88 10.37 6.52 4.62
N PHE A 89 9.74 6.56 5.78
CA PHE A 89 9.33 7.79 6.47
C PHE A 89 10.17 8.12 7.70
N GLY A 90 11.15 7.27 8.04
CA GLY A 90 12.10 7.55 9.13
C GLY A 90 13.23 8.45 8.66
N ALA A 91 13.56 9.46 9.47
CA ALA A 91 14.71 10.35 9.24
C ALA A 91 16.01 9.79 9.86
N GLU A 92 15.89 8.83 10.78
CA GLU A 92 17.01 8.10 11.38
C GLU A 92 17.09 6.65 10.86
N PRO A 93 18.27 6.00 10.91
CA PRO A 93 18.38 4.60 10.56
C PRO A 93 17.51 3.69 11.44
N LEU A 94 16.85 2.70 10.82
CA LEU A 94 16.19 1.59 11.51
C LEU A 94 17.21 0.46 11.70
N LEU A 95 17.45 0.07 12.96
CA LEU A 95 18.39 -0.98 13.33
C LEU A 95 17.63 -2.25 13.73
N VAL A 96 17.72 -3.28 12.90
CA VAL A 96 17.14 -4.61 13.15
C VAL A 96 18.25 -5.54 13.62
N GLY A 97 18.16 -6.06 14.84
CA GLY A 97 19.15 -6.96 15.43
C GLY A 97 18.94 -8.42 15.04
N ALA A 98 17.69 -8.83 14.88
CA ALA A 98 17.32 -10.15 14.40
C ALA A 98 15.94 -10.11 13.74
N ALA A 99 15.67 -11.05 12.85
CA ALA A 99 14.36 -11.21 12.25
C ALA A 99 14.11 -12.69 11.93
N SER A 100 12.83 -13.08 11.89
CA SER A 100 12.43 -14.44 11.53
C SER A 100 11.04 -14.46 10.90
N VAL A 101 10.71 -15.59 10.30
CA VAL A 101 9.38 -15.91 9.80
C VAL A 101 8.93 -17.28 10.29
N ALA A 102 7.63 -17.49 10.42
CA ALA A 102 7.05 -18.79 10.68
C ALA A 102 5.59 -18.82 10.20
N ARG A 103 5.07 -20.01 9.91
CA ARG A 103 3.62 -20.21 9.79
C ARG A 103 2.96 -20.03 11.15
N VAL A 104 1.75 -19.51 11.13
CA VAL A 104 0.91 -19.38 12.33
C VAL A 104 0.10 -20.66 12.50
N ALA A 105 0.22 -21.30 13.66
CA ALA A 105 -0.54 -22.50 14.02
C ALA A 105 -1.91 -22.15 14.62
N GLU A 106 -1.98 -21.06 15.39
CA GLU A 106 -3.21 -20.54 15.97
C GLU A 106 -3.17 -19.00 15.96
N LEU A 107 -4.24 -18.36 15.49
CA LEU A 107 -4.28 -16.89 15.30
C LEU A 107 -4.83 -16.13 16.52
N ALA A 108 -5.81 -16.69 17.21
CA ALA A 108 -6.57 -16.02 18.26
C ALA A 108 -6.56 -16.87 19.56
N PRO A 109 -6.61 -16.25 20.75
CA PRO A 109 -6.71 -14.81 21.02
C PRO A 109 -5.40 -14.04 20.75
N GLN A 110 -4.27 -14.75 20.67
CA GLN A 110 -2.95 -14.22 20.32
C GLN A 110 -2.21 -15.23 19.42
N PRO A 111 -1.37 -14.79 18.46
CA PRO A 111 -0.76 -15.72 17.51
C PRO A 111 0.28 -16.64 18.15
N ARG A 112 0.09 -17.95 17.96
CA ARG A 112 1.09 -19.00 18.24
C ARG A 112 1.66 -19.54 16.94
N LEU A 113 2.99 -19.60 16.85
CA LEU A 113 3.70 -20.04 15.65
C LEU A 113 3.87 -21.56 15.63
N ASP A 114 3.91 -22.13 14.42
CA ASP A 114 4.42 -23.48 14.18
C ASP A 114 5.95 -23.44 14.31
N ALA A 115 6.46 -23.89 15.46
CA ALA A 115 7.89 -23.86 15.78
C ALA A 115 8.76 -24.60 14.75
N ALA A 116 8.25 -25.66 14.11
CA ALA A 116 8.99 -26.40 13.10
C ALA A 116 9.18 -25.61 11.79
N SER A 117 8.31 -24.63 11.55
CA SER A 117 8.37 -23.72 10.40
C SER A 117 9.19 -22.46 10.66
N LEU A 118 9.69 -22.24 11.88
CA LEU A 118 10.44 -21.04 12.23
C LEU A 118 11.75 -21.01 11.42
N ARG A 119 11.96 -19.91 10.71
CA ARG A 119 13.17 -19.68 9.92
C ARG A 119 13.70 -18.27 10.21
N PRO A 120 14.97 -18.14 10.59
CA PRO A 120 15.54 -16.82 10.80
C PRO A 120 15.88 -16.18 9.46
N LEU A 121 15.68 -14.87 9.35
CA LEU A 121 15.97 -14.08 8.15
C LEU A 121 17.41 -13.57 8.15
N SER A 122 17.97 -13.38 6.97
CA SER A 122 19.27 -12.73 6.78
C SER A 122 19.19 -11.62 5.75
N PHE A 123 20.21 -10.77 5.71
CA PHE A 123 20.33 -9.61 4.83
C PHE A 123 21.75 -9.54 4.30
N ALA A 124 21.94 -9.91 3.03
CA ALA A 124 23.25 -10.12 2.43
C ALA A 124 24.14 -11.05 3.28
N GLY A 125 23.55 -12.16 3.76
CA GLY A 125 24.21 -13.17 4.59
C GLY A 125 24.36 -12.84 6.08
N ARG A 126 23.95 -11.64 6.52
CA ARG A 126 24.05 -11.23 7.95
C ARG A 126 22.72 -11.31 8.67
N ARG A 127 22.74 -11.48 9.99
CA ARG A 127 21.54 -11.48 10.86
C ARG A 127 20.97 -10.08 11.09
N GLU A 128 21.86 -9.10 11.14
CA GLU A 128 21.53 -7.70 11.41
C GLU A 128 21.31 -6.91 10.12
N LEU A 129 20.45 -5.91 10.20
CA LEU A 129 20.15 -4.98 9.12
C LEU A 129 20.12 -3.55 9.63
N VAL A 130 20.78 -2.67 8.88
CA VAL A 130 20.62 -1.22 9.00
C VAL A 130 19.87 -0.74 7.77
N VAL A 131 18.65 -0.23 7.96
CA VAL A 131 17.90 0.43 6.88
C VAL A 131 18.13 1.92 7.01
N ALA A 132 18.75 2.52 5.99
CA ALA A 132 19.03 3.96 5.97
C ALA A 132 17.73 4.80 6.06
N PRO A 133 17.82 6.09 6.43
CA PRO A 133 16.70 7.01 6.30
C PRO A 133 16.11 6.98 4.89
N HIS A 134 14.78 7.00 4.80
CA HIS A 134 14.06 7.00 3.52
C HIS A 134 14.34 5.81 2.59
N ALA A 135 14.77 4.67 3.15
CA ALA A 135 15.11 3.47 2.39
C ALA A 135 14.24 2.26 2.75
N GLU A 136 14.31 1.25 1.89
CA GLU A 136 13.74 -0.07 2.12
C GLU A 136 14.80 -1.14 1.81
N ALA A 137 14.68 -2.32 2.41
CA ALA A 137 15.59 -3.43 2.17
C ALA A 137 14.83 -4.77 2.13
N TRP A 138 15.24 -5.63 1.20
CA TRP A 138 14.77 -7.02 1.14
C TRP A 138 15.64 -7.91 2.05
N SER A 139 15.02 -8.90 2.69
CA SER A 139 15.75 -10.04 3.21
C SER A 139 16.28 -10.91 2.08
N ASP A 140 17.30 -11.71 2.39
CA ASP A 140 17.65 -12.86 1.57
C ASP A 140 16.43 -13.83 1.52
N PRO A 141 16.33 -14.67 0.47
CA PRO A 141 15.33 -15.72 0.40
C PRO A 141 15.45 -16.73 1.53
N VAL A 142 14.31 -17.23 1.99
CA VAL A 142 14.26 -18.35 2.96
C VAL A 142 13.30 -19.43 2.49
N GLU A 143 13.76 -20.68 2.50
CA GLU A 143 12.94 -21.83 2.11
C GLU A 143 11.94 -22.17 3.22
N ILE A 144 10.66 -22.11 2.85
CA ILE A 144 9.51 -22.39 3.71
C ILE A 144 8.30 -22.66 2.82
N ALA A 145 7.73 -23.85 2.94
CA ALA A 145 6.55 -24.23 2.18
C ALA A 145 5.32 -23.49 2.73
N LEU A 146 4.72 -22.66 1.87
CA LEU A 146 3.55 -21.87 2.18
C LEU A 146 2.37 -22.35 1.32
N PRO A 147 1.30 -22.88 1.94
CA PRO A 147 0.01 -23.01 1.29
C PRO A 147 -0.56 -21.63 0.95
N ARG A 148 -1.39 -21.56 -0.09
CA ARG A 148 -2.20 -20.36 -0.36
C ARG A 148 -3.14 -20.09 0.83
N GLN A 149 -3.34 -18.82 1.17
CA GLN A 149 -4.09 -18.35 2.33
C GLN A 149 -3.46 -18.70 3.70
N ALA A 150 -2.20 -19.14 3.73
CA ALA A 150 -1.50 -19.36 4.98
C ALA A 150 -1.28 -18.03 5.73
N ASP A 151 -1.44 -18.07 7.05
CA ASP A 151 -1.03 -16.99 7.92
C ASP A 151 0.46 -17.16 8.26
N VAL A 152 1.24 -16.11 8.02
CA VAL A 152 2.69 -16.05 8.21
C VAL A 152 3.02 -14.92 9.17
N ALA A 153 3.70 -15.24 10.26
CA ALA A 153 4.26 -14.24 11.15
C ALA A 153 5.62 -13.78 10.61
N VAL A 154 5.80 -12.46 10.50
CA VAL A 154 7.09 -11.81 10.33
C VAL A 154 7.46 -11.18 11.66
N GLN A 155 8.62 -11.57 12.19
CA GLN A 155 9.14 -11.10 13.47
C GLN A 155 10.37 -10.23 13.25
N LEU A 156 10.41 -9.05 13.89
CA LEU A 156 11.50 -8.09 13.79
C LEU A 156 11.93 -7.67 15.19
N HIS A 157 13.19 -7.91 15.57
CA HIS A 157 13.80 -7.32 16.75
C HIS A 157 14.44 -5.98 16.37
N LEU A 158 13.85 -4.90 16.86
CA LEU A 158 14.34 -3.54 16.68
C LEU A 158 15.29 -3.20 17.83
N LEU A 159 16.58 -3.11 17.53
CA LEU A 159 17.56 -2.54 18.45
C LEU A 159 17.28 -1.04 18.66
N ARG A 160 16.90 -0.36 17.58
CA ARG A 160 16.52 1.05 17.57
C ARG A 160 15.65 1.37 16.35
N GLY A 161 14.50 1.99 16.57
CA GLY A 161 13.66 2.59 15.52
C GLY A 161 13.91 4.09 15.31
N PRO A 162 13.39 4.67 14.22
CA PRO A 162 13.33 6.12 14.02
C PRO A 162 12.34 6.79 14.98
N ALA A 163 12.39 8.12 15.11
CA ALA A 163 11.39 8.86 15.88
C ALA A 163 9.99 8.82 15.22
N VAL A 164 9.96 8.79 13.89
CA VAL A 164 8.77 8.59 13.07
C VAL A 164 8.86 7.24 12.38
N ALA A 165 8.04 6.28 12.80
CA ALA A 165 8.01 4.96 12.18
C ALA A 165 7.35 5.01 10.80
N SER A 166 7.74 4.06 9.94
CA SER A 166 6.99 3.75 8.71
C SER A 166 5.90 2.75 9.05
N VAL A 167 4.64 3.12 8.87
CA VAL A 167 3.48 2.38 9.39
C VAL A 167 2.34 2.28 8.38
N HIS A 168 1.39 1.38 8.65
CA HIS A 168 0.06 1.35 8.01
C HIS A 168 -1.01 1.06 9.07
N LEU A 169 -1.25 2.02 9.97
CA LEU A 169 -2.27 1.98 11.03
C LEU A 169 -3.69 1.80 10.47
N GLY A 170 -3.88 2.27 9.23
CA GLY A 170 -5.07 2.11 8.40
C GLY A 170 -5.49 0.66 8.10
N SER A 171 -4.66 -0.35 8.36
CA SER A 171 -4.82 -1.67 7.76
C SER A 171 -5.88 -2.59 8.40
N ARG A 172 -6.38 -2.25 9.61
CA ARG A 172 -7.38 -3.03 10.40
C ARG A 172 -6.85 -4.42 10.72
N MET A 173 -5.56 -4.43 11.04
CA MET A 173 -4.76 -5.61 11.35
C MET A 173 -3.95 -5.29 12.59
N ARG A 174 -3.73 -6.31 13.41
CA ARG A 174 -3.03 -6.15 14.69
C ARG A 174 -1.59 -6.62 14.55
N SER A 175 -0.72 -5.93 15.27
CA SER A 175 0.66 -6.32 15.50
C SER A 175 0.90 -6.46 17.01
N TRP A 176 1.88 -7.27 17.36
CA TRP A 176 2.21 -7.61 18.74
C TRP A 176 3.64 -7.20 19.04
N ALA A 177 3.90 -6.71 20.25
CA ALA A 177 5.24 -6.31 20.66
C ALA A 177 5.59 -6.80 22.06
N VAL A 178 6.85 -7.20 22.23
CA VAL A 178 7.46 -7.63 23.50
C VAL A 178 8.84 -7.00 23.66
N ALA A 179 9.26 -6.74 24.89
CA ALA A 179 10.62 -6.26 25.17
C ALA A 179 11.68 -7.35 24.91
N GLY A 180 12.86 -6.93 24.48
CA GLY A 180 14.00 -7.80 24.19
C GLY A 180 13.92 -8.49 22.83
N ASN A 181 14.95 -9.28 22.53
CA ASN A 181 14.97 -10.17 21.36
C ASN A 181 14.17 -11.46 21.65
N ARG A 182 13.05 -11.64 20.95
CA ARG A 182 12.14 -12.79 21.08
C ARG A 182 11.74 -13.40 19.74
N VAL A 183 12.50 -13.14 18.67
CA VAL A 183 12.14 -13.59 17.30
C VAL A 183 12.19 -15.11 17.11
N ASP A 184 12.80 -15.87 18.03
CA ASP A 184 12.84 -17.33 17.98
C ASP A 184 11.76 -18.00 18.84
N ALA A 185 10.95 -17.23 19.58
CA ALA A 185 9.91 -17.77 20.45
C ALA A 185 8.60 -18.02 19.68
N ALA A 186 7.98 -19.18 19.86
CA ALA A 186 6.72 -19.50 19.19
C ALA A 186 5.49 -18.77 19.78
N ALA A 187 5.53 -18.36 21.06
CA ALA A 187 4.42 -17.71 21.76
C ALA A 187 4.94 -16.53 22.59
N TRP A 188 4.13 -15.47 22.67
CA TRP A 188 4.44 -14.25 23.42
C TRP A 188 3.27 -13.85 24.35
N PRO A 189 2.95 -14.65 25.39
CA PRO A 189 1.79 -14.39 26.25
C PRO A 189 1.76 -12.97 26.85
N GLU A 190 2.93 -12.35 27.02
CA GLU A 190 3.12 -10.99 27.52
C GLU A 190 2.99 -9.87 26.46
N ALA A 191 2.69 -10.20 25.20
CA ALA A 191 2.72 -9.21 24.13
C ALA A 191 1.62 -8.15 24.24
N VAL A 192 2.02 -6.90 24.01
CA VAL A 192 1.13 -5.75 23.90
C VAL A 192 0.72 -5.58 22.44
N VAL A 193 -0.56 -5.31 22.22
CA VAL A 193 -1.17 -5.23 20.89
C VAL A 193 -1.30 -3.78 20.45
N GLU A 194 -0.97 -3.50 19.19
CA GLU A 194 -1.32 -2.26 18.51
C GLU A 194 -1.92 -2.54 17.13
N GLU A 195 -2.66 -1.58 16.60
CA GLU A 195 -3.15 -1.63 15.23
C GLU A 195 -2.03 -1.29 14.23
N GLY A 196 -2.16 -1.82 13.02
CA GLY A 196 -1.33 -1.50 11.88
C GLY A 196 -0.16 -2.44 11.64
N TRP A 197 0.44 -2.22 10.47
CA TRP A 197 1.76 -2.75 10.11
C TRP A 197 2.83 -1.74 10.46
N TRP A 198 4.00 -2.23 10.89
CA TRP A 198 5.12 -1.46 11.39
C TRP A 198 6.39 -1.92 10.68
N HIS A 199 6.98 -1.05 9.87
CA HIS A 199 8.21 -1.31 9.10
C HIS A 199 8.14 -2.51 8.12
N LEU A 200 6.96 -3.07 7.83
CA LEU A 200 6.77 -4.20 6.93
C LEU A 200 5.98 -3.76 5.69
N ALA A 201 6.65 -3.72 4.54
CA ALA A 201 6.09 -3.21 3.28
C ALA A 201 5.61 -4.29 2.31
N ALA A 202 6.25 -5.46 2.30
CA ALA A 202 5.91 -6.54 1.38
C ALA A 202 6.37 -7.91 1.88
N VAL A 203 5.68 -8.95 1.41
CA VAL A 203 6.12 -10.34 1.43
C VAL A 203 5.97 -10.88 0.02
N ASP A 204 7.08 -11.28 -0.57
CA ASP A 204 7.11 -11.99 -1.84
C ASP A 204 7.30 -13.48 -1.58
N VAL A 205 6.69 -14.30 -2.44
CA VAL A 205 6.93 -15.75 -2.46
C VAL A 205 7.47 -16.17 -3.80
N ARG A 206 8.22 -17.27 -3.81
CA ARG A 206 8.67 -17.91 -5.04
C ARG A 206 7.52 -18.76 -5.60
N ALA A 207 6.84 -18.23 -6.62
CA ALA A 207 5.67 -18.80 -7.27
C ALA A 207 5.50 -18.24 -8.69
N SER A 208 4.51 -18.73 -9.43
CA SER A 208 4.20 -18.22 -10.78
C SER A 208 2.69 -18.13 -11.01
N PRO A 209 1.96 -17.34 -10.20
CA PRO A 209 0.54 -17.14 -10.37
C PRO A 209 0.25 -16.55 -11.74
N ARG A 210 -0.94 -16.85 -12.28
CA ARG A 210 -1.39 -16.28 -13.55
C ARG A 210 -1.54 -14.76 -13.49
N ALA A 211 -1.97 -14.23 -12.34
CA ALA A 211 -2.14 -12.79 -12.14
C ALA A 211 -1.77 -12.33 -10.73
N VAL A 212 -1.18 -11.14 -10.65
CA VAL A 212 -1.04 -10.36 -9.42
C VAL A 212 -1.82 -9.06 -9.60
N LEU A 213 -2.88 -8.91 -8.81
CA LEU A 213 -3.77 -7.76 -8.75
C LEU A 213 -3.41 -6.88 -7.56
N VAL A 214 -3.13 -5.60 -7.79
CA VAL A 214 -2.98 -4.61 -6.72
C VAL A 214 -4.23 -3.73 -6.65
N ALA A 215 -5.01 -3.86 -5.60
CA ALA A 215 -6.11 -2.96 -5.30
C ALA A 215 -5.59 -1.74 -4.52
N THR A 216 -5.73 -0.55 -5.10
CA THR A 216 -5.27 0.70 -4.49
C THR A 216 -6.39 1.73 -4.45
N GLY A 217 -6.31 2.63 -3.47
CA GLY A 217 -7.39 3.57 -3.23
C GLY A 217 -7.33 4.25 -1.87
N ASP A 218 -8.51 4.61 -1.38
CA ASP A 218 -8.73 5.26 -0.09
C ASP A 218 -9.19 4.29 1.02
N SER A 219 -9.93 4.80 2.03
CA SER A 219 -10.48 4.07 3.17
C SER A 219 -11.40 2.92 2.77
N ILE A 220 -12.07 3.00 1.62
CA ILE A 220 -12.94 1.94 1.12
C ILE A 220 -12.08 0.74 0.67
N THR A 221 -10.95 1.02 0.02
CA THR A 221 -10.00 -0.03 -0.34
C THR A 221 -9.24 -0.54 0.88
N ASP A 222 -8.79 0.36 1.76
CA ASP A 222 -8.11 0.05 3.02
C ASP A 222 -8.98 -0.82 3.95
N GLY A 223 -10.31 -0.64 3.87
CA GLY A 223 -11.30 -1.47 4.55
C GLY A 223 -11.85 -0.87 5.83
N TYR A 224 -12.14 0.43 5.85
CA TYR A 224 -12.79 1.07 6.99
C TYR A 224 -14.10 0.35 7.39
N GLY A 225 -14.36 0.24 8.69
CA GLY A 225 -15.56 -0.40 9.23
C GLY A 225 -15.45 -1.92 9.42
N VAL A 226 -14.38 -2.58 8.92
CA VAL A 226 -14.17 -4.01 9.23
C VAL A 226 -13.59 -4.17 10.64
N PRO A 227 -14.02 -5.19 11.41
CA PRO A 227 -13.37 -5.53 12.67
C PRO A 227 -11.90 -5.92 12.47
N SER A 228 -11.01 -5.43 13.33
CA SER A 228 -9.57 -5.68 13.22
C SER A 228 -9.22 -7.17 13.24
N GLY A 229 -8.35 -7.59 12.32
CA GLY A 229 -7.91 -8.99 12.20
C GLY A 229 -8.97 -9.94 11.62
N SER A 230 -10.13 -9.45 11.19
CA SER A 230 -11.19 -10.32 10.67
C SER A 230 -11.01 -10.73 9.19
N TYR A 231 -10.12 -10.07 8.45
CA TYR A 231 -9.93 -10.29 7.01
C TYR A 231 -11.24 -10.18 6.22
N GLN A 232 -12.06 -9.16 6.49
CA GLN A 232 -13.37 -8.97 5.84
C GLN A 232 -13.43 -7.77 4.88
N ARG A 233 -12.29 -7.25 4.46
CA ARG A 233 -12.23 -6.20 3.42
C ARG A 233 -12.65 -6.82 2.08
N TRP A 234 -13.11 -6.01 1.13
CA TRP A 234 -13.52 -6.56 -0.17
C TRP A 234 -12.36 -7.29 -0.88
N THR A 235 -11.12 -6.84 -0.68
CA THR A 235 -9.93 -7.51 -1.22
C THR A 235 -9.70 -8.88 -0.59
N ASP A 236 -9.95 -9.03 0.72
CA ASP A 236 -9.85 -10.33 1.40
C ASP A 236 -10.96 -11.28 0.95
N ALA A 237 -12.18 -10.76 0.75
CA ALA A 237 -13.30 -11.54 0.23
C ALA A 237 -13.07 -11.96 -1.23
N LEU A 238 -12.48 -11.10 -2.07
CA LEU A 238 -12.11 -11.43 -3.45
C LEU A 238 -11.02 -12.52 -3.47
N SER A 239 -10.00 -12.36 -2.64
CA SER A 239 -8.93 -13.34 -2.46
C SER A 239 -9.47 -14.73 -2.09
N ARG A 240 -10.39 -14.82 -1.11
CA ARG A 240 -11.07 -16.07 -0.77
C ARG A 240 -11.92 -16.63 -1.91
N ARG A 241 -12.64 -15.78 -2.65
CA ARG A 241 -13.44 -16.21 -3.80
C ARG A 241 -12.55 -16.81 -4.90
N LEU A 242 -11.41 -16.19 -5.20
CA LEU A 242 -10.42 -16.71 -6.13
C LEU A 242 -9.90 -18.08 -5.69
N ALA A 243 -9.56 -18.23 -4.40
CA ALA A 243 -9.13 -19.51 -3.84
C ALA A 243 -10.20 -20.60 -3.93
N ALA A 244 -11.43 -20.30 -3.54
CA ALA A 244 -12.55 -21.23 -3.59
C ALA A 244 -12.89 -21.69 -5.02
N GLN A 245 -12.59 -20.88 -6.03
CA GLN A 245 -12.80 -21.21 -7.44
C GLN A 245 -11.54 -21.75 -8.14
N GLY A 246 -10.46 -22.04 -7.41
CA GLY A 246 -9.21 -22.57 -7.97
C GLY A 246 -8.52 -21.60 -8.95
N ARG A 247 -8.81 -20.30 -8.87
CA ARG A 247 -8.19 -19.28 -9.72
C ARG A 247 -6.84 -18.88 -9.15
N ASP A 248 -5.79 -19.10 -9.93
CA ASP A 248 -4.41 -18.82 -9.56
C ASP A 248 -4.06 -17.33 -9.74
N ALA A 249 -4.52 -16.51 -8.80
CA ALA A 249 -4.28 -15.07 -8.78
C ALA A 249 -4.12 -14.55 -7.34
N VAL A 250 -3.28 -13.53 -7.18
CA VAL A 250 -2.98 -12.86 -5.90
C VAL A 250 -3.67 -11.50 -5.85
N VAL A 251 -4.26 -11.16 -4.71
CA VAL A 251 -4.77 -9.81 -4.39
C VAL A 251 -3.90 -9.13 -3.34
N VAL A 252 -3.31 -7.99 -3.69
CA VAL A 252 -2.55 -7.12 -2.79
C VAL A 252 -3.36 -5.85 -2.53
N ASN A 253 -3.50 -5.45 -1.27
CA ASN A 253 -4.23 -4.24 -0.89
C ASN A 253 -3.25 -3.12 -0.50
N THR A 254 -3.33 -1.99 -1.20
CA THR A 254 -2.55 -0.78 -0.92
C THR A 254 -3.44 0.46 -0.77
N GLY A 255 -4.66 0.27 -0.26
CA GLY A 255 -5.54 1.37 0.16
C GLY A 255 -4.95 2.14 1.35
N ILE A 256 -5.26 3.44 1.42
CA ILE A 256 -4.91 4.30 2.55
C ILE A 256 -6.15 5.09 2.97
N GLY A 257 -6.57 4.96 4.23
CA GLY A 257 -7.63 5.81 4.79
C GLY A 257 -7.42 7.30 4.51
N GLY A 258 -8.46 7.99 4.06
CA GLY A 258 -8.37 9.42 3.71
C GLY A 258 -7.47 9.72 2.50
N GLY A 259 -7.03 8.71 1.75
CA GLY A 259 -6.20 8.86 0.56
C GLY A 259 -6.88 9.72 -0.51
N ARG A 260 -6.07 10.50 -1.22
CA ARG A 260 -6.49 11.39 -2.31
C ARG A 260 -5.69 11.11 -3.57
N LEU A 261 -6.20 11.49 -4.74
CA LEU A 261 -5.55 11.18 -6.02
C LEU A 261 -4.27 11.99 -6.22
N LEU A 262 -4.36 13.33 -6.12
CA LEU A 262 -3.27 14.24 -6.48
C LEU A 262 -2.64 14.99 -5.31
N ARG A 263 -3.35 15.07 -4.19
CA ARG A 263 -2.92 15.78 -2.98
C ARG A 263 -2.73 14.79 -1.85
N ASP A 264 -1.91 15.11 -0.86
CA ASP A 264 -1.71 14.22 0.29
C ASP A 264 -2.98 14.18 1.16
N GLY A 265 -3.28 13.04 1.76
CA GLY A 265 -4.36 12.87 2.74
C GLY A 265 -3.77 12.59 4.11
N LEU A 266 -4.18 11.48 4.73
CA LEU A 266 -3.46 10.91 5.87
C LEU A 266 -2.08 10.37 5.47
N GLY A 267 -1.81 10.22 4.18
CA GLY A 267 -0.51 9.85 3.61
C GLY A 267 -0.27 10.48 2.25
N PRO A 268 0.84 10.14 1.58
CA PRO A 268 1.14 10.66 0.25
C PRO A 268 0.02 10.39 -0.75
N SER A 269 -0.16 11.31 -1.70
CA SER A 269 -1.13 11.18 -2.78
C SER A 269 -0.96 9.87 -3.56
N LEU A 270 -2.05 9.32 -4.11
CA LEU A 270 -1.96 8.11 -4.92
C LEU A 270 -1.03 8.31 -6.11
N ALA A 271 -1.06 9.46 -6.78
CA ALA A 271 -0.19 9.75 -7.91
C ALA A 271 1.31 9.75 -7.55
N ALA A 272 1.66 10.21 -6.34
CA ALA A 272 3.04 10.19 -5.85
C ALA A 272 3.50 8.77 -5.49
N ARG A 273 2.62 7.95 -4.92
CA ARG A 273 2.95 6.58 -4.48
C ARG A 273 2.66 5.48 -5.51
N PHE A 274 2.06 5.79 -6.66
CA PHE A 274 1.59 4.79 -7.63
C PHE A 274 2.71 3.86 -8.10
N GLU A 275 3.89 4.41 -8.37
CA GLU A 275 5.05 3.61 -8.74
C GLU A 275 5.41 2.61 -7.64
N ARG A 276 5.63 3.10 -6.42
CA ARG A 276 6.04 2.31 -5.25
C ARG A 276 5.00 1.27 -4.83
N ASP A 277 3.75 1.67 -4.74
CA ASP A 277 2.69 0.87 -4.14
C ASP A 277 2.00 -0.05 -5.14
N VAL A 278 2.07 0.25 -6.44
CA VAL A 278 1.41 -0.52 -7.49
C VAL A 278 2.43 -1.09 -8.48
N LEU A 279 3.14 -0.24 -9.22
CA LEU A 279 3.91 -0.67 -10.40
C LEU A 279 5.22 -1.39 -10.05
N ALA A 280 5.78 -1.14 -8.87
CA ALA A 280 6.99 -1.79 -8.36
C ALA A 280 6.70 -3.06 -7.54
N ARG A 281 5.44 -3.53 -7.50
CA ARG A 281 5.09 -4.80 -6.85
C ARG A 281 5.50 -5.97 -7.72
N SER A 282 6.19 -6.94 -7.12
CA SER A 282 6.73 -8.11 -7.83
C SER A 282 5.63 -8.87 -8.58
N GLY A 283 5.82 -9.05 -9.89
CA GLY A 283 4.88 -9.77 -10.74
C GLY A 283 3.55 -9.06 -11.01
N VAL A 284 3.40 -7.77 -10.67
CA VAL A 284 2.13 -7.04 -10.92
C VAL A 284 1.70 -7.13 -12.39
N THR A 285 0.43 -7.46 -12.57
CA THR A 285 -0.20 -7.60 -13.90
C THR A 285 -1.45 -6.74 -14.01
N HIS A 286 -2.14 -6.52 -12.90
CA HIS A 286 -3.40 -5.79 -12.84
C HIS A 286 -3.39 -4.84 -11.64
N ALA A 287 -4.12 -3.74 -11.76
CA ALA A 287 -4.37 -2.83 -10.66
C ALA A 287 -5.82 -2.32 -10.70
N VAL A 288 -6.47 -2.21 -9.53
CA VAL A 288 -7.75 -1.51 -9.37
C VAL A 288 -7.48 -0.16 -8.72
N VAL A 289 -8.05 0.91 -9.25
CA VAL A 289 -8.00 2.24 -8.63
C VAL A 289 -9.41 2.68 -8.24
N LEU A 290 -9.65 2.76 -6.93
CA LEU A 290 -10.86 3.34 -6.32
C LEU A 290 -10.45 4.51 -5.42
N ILE A 291 -10.50 5.73 -5.96
CA ILE A 291 -10.00 6.94 -5.32
C ILE A 291 -10.85 8.15 -5.76
N GLY A 292 -10.86 9.22 -4.97
CA GLY A 292 -11.45 10.51 -5.37
C GLY A 292 -12.57 10.99 -4.45
N VAL A 293 -13.16 10.11 -3.63
CA VAL A 293 -14.23 10.52 -2.70
C VAL A 293 -13.71 11.51 -1.67
N ASN A 294 -12.46 11.36 -1.23
CA ASN A 294 -11.85 12.32 -0.30
C ASN A 294 -11.47 13.62 -1.00
N ASP A 295 -11.09 13.59 -2.28
CA ASP A 295 -10.82 14.80 -3.07
C ASP A 295 -12.07 15.67 -3.20
N LEU A 296 -13.21 15.07 -3.55
CA LEU A 296 -14.52 15.75 -3.62
C LEU A 296 -15.08 16.08 -2.23
N GLY A 297 -14.91 15.20 -1.25
CA GLY A 297 -15.43 15.40 0.10
C GLY A 297 -14.78 16.59 0.81
N VAL A 298 -13.46 16.72 0.73
CA VAL A 298 -12.75 17.85 1.36
C VAL A 298 -12.90 19.16 0.59
N SER A 299 -13.31 19.13 -0.68
CA SER A 299 -13.32 20.35 -1.49
C SER A 299 -14.30 21.41 -0.99
N HIS A 300 -15.32 21.01 -0.22
CA HIS A 300 -16.36 21.88 0.35
C HIS A 300 -16.14 22.16 1.84
N ARG A 301 -15.09 21.61 2.45
CA ARG A 301 -14.80 21.85 3.88
C ARG A 301 -13.96 23.10 4.08
N GLY A 302 -14.49 24.04 4.85
CA GLY A 302 -13.74 25.20 5.33
C GLY A 302 -13.35 26.21 4.24
N ARG A 303 -13.95 26.13 3.04
CA ARG A 303 -13.72 27.08 1.94
C ARG A 303 -14.96 27.26 1.07
N ALA A 304 -15.09 28.43 0.46
CA ALA A 304 -16.12 28.69 -0.53
C ALA A 304 -15.91 27.78 -1.75
N THR A 305 -17.01 27.18 -2.20
CA THR A 305 -17.03 26.36 -3.41
C THR A 305 -17.58 27.21 -4.54
N THR A 306 -16.82 27.40 -5.61
CA THR A 306 -17.25 28.16 -6.80
C THR A 306 -17.36 27.22 -8.01
N PRO A 307 -18.13 27.58 -9.05
CA PRO A 307 -18.17 26.80 -10.28
C PRO A 307 -16.78 26.55 -10.88
N GLU A 308 -15.89 27.54 -10.81
CA GLU A 308 -14.53 27.46 -11.36
C GLU A 308 -13.66 26.48 -10.56
N SER A 309 -13.72 26.52 -9.22
CA SER A 309 -12.91 25.61 -8.39
C SER A 309 -13.36 24.15 -8.51
N ARG A 310 -14.66 23.92 -8.70
CA ARG A 310 -15.23 22.61 -8.99
C ARG A 310 -14.81 22.09 -10.35
N ALA A 311 -14.93 22.91 -11.40
CA ALA A 311 -14.51 22.55 -12.74
C ALA A 311 -13.01 22.23 -12.80
N ALA A 312 -12.18 23.03 -12.11
CA ALA A 312 -10.75 22.79 -12.00
C ALA A 312 -10.45 21.46 -11.30
N LEU A 313 -11.08 21.19 -10.15
CA LEU A 313 -10.90 19.91 -9.44
C LEU A 313 -11.32 18.71 -10.29
N LEU A 314 -12.45 18.79 -11.00
CA LEU A 314 -12.91 17.72 -11.87
C LEU A 314 -11.91 17.44 -13.00
N ALA A 315 -11.42 18.50 -13.67
CA ALA A 315 -10.41 18.38 -14.72
C ALA A 315 -9.09 17.79 -14.20
N GLU A 316 -8.65 18.22 -13.01
CA GLU A 316 -7.47 17.65 -12.33
C GLU A 316 -7.65 16.16 -12.05
N LEU A 317 -8.80 15.74 -11.51
CA LEU A 317 -9.07 14.34 -11.21
C LEU A 317 -9.07 13.49 -12.50
N GLN A 318 -9.73 13.95 -13.55
CA GLN A 318 -9.74 13.27 -14.85
C GLN A 318 -8.32 13.14 -15.43
N ALA A 319 -7.53 14.21 -15.39
CA ALA A 319 -6.13 14.18 -15.83
C ALA A 319 -5.28 13.22 -14.98
N GLY A 320 -5.48 13.19 -13.67
CA GLY A 320 -4.82 12.27 -12.75
C GLY A 320 -5.12 10.80 -13.08
N PHE A 321 -6.38 10.45 -13.31
CA PHE A 321 -6.77 9.09 -13.71
C PHE A 321 -6.16 8.70 -15.07
N ALA A 322 -6.18 9.62 -16.05
CA ALA A 322 -5.58 9.39 -17.35
C ALA A 322 -4.06 9.15 -17.24
N ASP A 323 -3.39 9.90 -16.37
CA ASP A 323 -1.97 9.73 -16.09
C ASP A 323 -1.66 8.37 -15.42
N LEU A 324 -2.44 7.94 -14.43
CA LEU A 324 -2.29 6.61 -13.84
C LEU A 324 -2.44 5.51 -14.90
N ALA A 325 -3.44 5.62 -15.78
CA ALA A 325 -3.68 4.66 -16.86
C ALA A 325 -2.49 4.60 -17.84
N ARG A 326 -1.93 5.77 -18.20
CA ARG A 326 -0.73 5.86 -19.05
C ARG A 326 0.48 5.19 -18.38
N ARG A 327 0.73 5.47 -17.09
CA ARG A 327 1.84 4.87 -16.32
C ARG A 327 1.70 3.35 -16.21
N ALA A 328 0.49 2.85 -15.97
CA ALA A 328 0.20 1.42 -15.90
C ALA A 328 0.46 0.71 -17.24
N ARG A 329 -0.05 1.26 -18.35
CA ARG A 329 0.18 0.73 -19.71
C ARG A 329 1.65 0.72 -20.12
N ALA A 330 2.40 1.76 -19.74
CA ALA A 330 3.85 1.82 -19.96
C ALA A 330 4.62 0.71 -19.23
N ARG A 331 4.03 0.13 -18.16
CA ARG A 331 4.56 -1.04 -17.44
C ARG A 331 3.89 -2.36 -17.80
N GLY A 332 2.98 -2.35 -18.78
CA GLY A 332 2.21 -3.53 -19.17
C GLY A 332 1.30 -4.03 -18.05
N VAL A 333 0.79 -3.13 -17.21
CA VAL A 333 -0.17 -3.40 -16.13
C VAL A 333 -1.56 -2.97 -16.58
N CYS A 334 -2.52 -3.88 -16.45
CA CYS A 334 -3.94 -3.61 -16.67
C CYS A 334 -4.48 -2.67 -15.61
N LEU A 335 -4.92 -1.47 -15.98
CA LEU A 335 -5.59 -0.57 -15.04
C LEU A 335 -7.10 -0.75 -15.12
N ILE A 336 -7.70 -1.11 -14.00
CA ILE A 336 -9.13 -1.26 -13.78
C ILE A 336 -9.61 -0.03 -13.00
N GLY A 337 -10.42 0.82 -13.63
CA GLY A 337 -11.05 1.94 -12.94
C GLY A 337 -12.21 1.47 -12.07
N ALA A 338 -12.51 2.20 -10.99
CA ALA A 338 -13.73 1.99 -10.22
C ALA A 338 -14.47 3.32 -10.01
N THR A 339 -15.78 3.32 -10.25
CA THR A 339 -16.62 4.51 -10.03
C THR A 339 -16.72 4.84 -8.54
N LEU A 340 -16.74 6.13 -8.21
CA LEU A 340 -16.96 6.62 -6.85
C LEU A 340 -18.39 6.29 -6.41
N MET A 341 -18.53 5.63 -5.27
CA MET A 341 -19.83 5.27 -4.70
C MET A 341 -20.56 6.52 -4.16
N PRO A 342 -21.88 6.48 -4.02
CA PRO A 342 -22.62 7.60 -3.44
C PRO A 342 -22.19 7.86 -1.99
N TYR A 343 -22.07 9.13 -1.62
CA TYR A 343 -21.69 9.53 -0.26
C TYR A 343 -22.54 10.67 0.29
N ALA A 344 -23.72 10.94 -0.28
CA ALA A 344 -24.60 12.02 0.19
C ALA A 344 -25.15 11.80 1.61
N GLY A 345 -25.01 10.57 2.14
CA GLY A 345 -25.33 10.25 3.52
C GLY A 345 -24.22 10.53 4.53
N SER A 346 -23.02 10.87 4.07
CA SER A 346 -21.84 11.02 4.92
C SER A 346 -22.03 12.18 5.90
N GLY A 347 -22.22 11.88 7.17
CA GLY A 347 -22.18 12.88 8.24
C GLY A 347 -20.80 13.54 8.38
N TYR A 348 -19.74 12.80 8.01
CA TYR A 348 -18.37 13.33 8.00
C TYR A 348 -18.27 14.49 6.99
N TYR A 349 -18.56 14.25 5.71
CA TYR A 349 -18.39 15.25 4.65
C TYR A 349 -19.53 16.27 4.55
N ALA A 350 -20.75 15.90 4.96
CA ALA A 350 -21.96 16.70 4.78
C ALA A 350 -22.08 17.30 3.35
N PRO A 351 -21.98 16.46 2.30
CA PRO A 351 -21.91 16.96 0.92
C PRO A 351 -23.21 17.64 0.46
N GLY A 352 -23.07 18.70 -0.34
CA GLY A 352 -24.18 19.40 -0.98
C GLY A 352 -24.57 18.82 -2.36
N PRO A 353 -25.60 19.36 -3.01
CA PRO A 353 -25.99 18.96 -4.37
C PRO A 353 -24.85 19.07 -5.39
N GLU A 354 -24.00 20.09 -5.25
CA GLU A 354 -22.81 20.31 -6.08
C GLU A 354 -21.79 19.16 -6.00
N ASN A 355 -21.60 18.56 -4.82
CA ASN A 355 -20.73 17.40 -4.66
C ASN A 355 -21.24 16.19 -5.44
N GLU A 356 -22.55 15.94 -5.38
CA GLU A 356 -23.16 14.83 -6.11
C GLU A 356 -23.07 15.07 -7.62
N ALA A 357 -23.28 16.31 -8.07
CA ALA A 357 -23.10 16.66 -9.47
C ALA A 357 -21.65 16.40 -9.95
N ASP A 358 -20.64 16.78 -9.16
CA ASP A 358 -19.23 16.55 -9.51
C ASP A 358 -18.87 15.05 -9.48
N ARG A 359 -19.42 14.30 -8.51
CA ARG A 359 -19.25 12.85 -8.45
C ARG A 359 -19.86 12.17 -9.67
N GLN A 360 -21.06 12.55 -10.08
CA GLN A 360 -21.72 12.02 -11.27
C GLN A 360 -20.94 12.38 -12.54
N ALA A 361 -20.45 13.62 -12.66
CA ALA A 361 -19.64 14.04 -13.79
C ALA A 361 -18.32 13.25 -13.89
N LEU A 362 -17.64 13.01 -12.76
CA LEU A 362 -16.44 12.17 -12.73
C LEU A 362 -16.78 10.71 -13.09
N ASN A 363 -17.85 10.14 -12.53
CA ASN A 363 -18.27 8.78 -12.85
C ASN A 363 -18.69 8.61 -14.30
N ALA A 364 -19.36 9.59 -14.90
CA ALA A 364 -19.68 9.59 -16.32
C ALA A 364 -18.40 9.52 -17.16
N TRP A 365 -17.41 10.34 -16.84
CA TRP A 365 -16.09 10.30 -17.50
C TRP A 365 -15.37 8.97 -17.29
N LEU A 366 -15.39 8.39 -16.08
CA LEU A 366 -14.78 7.09 -15.79
C LEU A 366 -15.42 5.95 -16.62
N ARG A 367 -16.72 6.06 -16.92
CA ARG A 367 -17.48 5.08 -17.72
C ARG A 367 -17.20 5.14 -19.22
N GLU A 368 -16.55 6.20 -19.70
CA GLU A 368 -16.25 6.31 -21.12
C GLU A 368 -15.33 5.17 -21.60
N PRO A 369 -15.60 4.56 -22.77
CA PRO A 369 -14.74 3.53 -23.33
C PRO A 369 -13.30 4.00 -23.55
N GLY A 370 -12.33 3.10 -23.36
CA GLY A 370 -10.91 3.39 -23.64
C GLY A 370 -10.17 4.13 -22.53
N ARG A 371 -10.84 4.59 -21.47
CA ARG A 371 -10.18 5.19 -20.29
C ARG A 371 -9.32 4.16 -19.56
N PHE A 372 -9.92 3.00 -19.29
CA PHE A 372 -9.31 1.87 -18.55
C PHE A 372 -9.42 0.57 -19.34
N ASP A 373 -8.67 -0.45 -18.94
CA ASP A 373 -8.74 -1.79 -19.54
C ASP A 373 -10.02 -2.54 -19.10
N ALA A 374 -10.57 -2.18 -17.95
CA ALA A 374 -11.88 -2.57 -17.45
C ALA A 374 -12.41 -1.54 -16.44
N LEU A 375 -13.69 -1.59 -16.13
CA LEU A 375 -14.34 -0.72 -15.15
C LEU A 375 -15.16 -1.55 -14.16
N LEU A 376 -15.06 -1.22 -12.87
CA LEU A 376 -15.96 -1.70 -11.81
C LEU A 376 -16.94 -0.58 -11.45
N ASP A 377 -18.22 -0.77 -11.78
CA ASP A 377 -19.27 0.21 -11.47
C ASP A 377 -19.82 0.01 -10.05
N PHE A 378 -19.00 0.33 -9.05
CA PHE A 378 -19.41 0.26 -7.64
C PHE A 378 -20.49 1.29 -7.26
N ASP A 379 -20.63 2.37 -8.02
CA ASP A 379 -21.74 3.32 -7.87
C ASP A 379 -23.07 2.62 -8.17
N ALA A 380 -23.20 2.03 -9.36
CA ALA A 380 -24.40 1.27 -9.72
C ALA A 380 -24.61 0.08 -8.79
N LEU A 381 -23.53 -0.59 -8.37
CA LEU A 381 -23.61 -1.75 -7.49
C LEU A 381 -24.21 -1.42 -6.13
N LEU A 382 -23.87 -0.29 -5.50
CA LEU A 382 -24.21 -0.02 -4.09
C LEU A 382 -25.24 1.08 -3.87
N ARG A 383 -25.56 1.90 -4.89
CA ARG A 383 -26.54 2.98 -4.75
C ARG A 383 -27.96 2.49 -4.48
N ASP A 384 -28.69 3.27 -3.71
CA ASP A 384 -30.12 3.12 -3.46
C ASP A 384 -30.90 3.52 -4.73
N PRO A 385 -31.67 2.61 -5.36
CA PRO A 385 -32.41 2.93 -6.57
C PRO A 385 -33.48 4.00 -6.36
N ALA A 386 -34.03 4.13 -5.13
CA ALA A 386 -34.98 5.18 -4.79
C ALA A 386 -34.29 6.50 -4.38
N ARG A 387 -33.02 6.44 -3.96
CA ARG A 387 -32.21 7.61 -3.58
C ARG A 387 -30.78 7.47 -4.13
N PRO A 388 -30.55 7.69 -5.43
CA PRO A 388 -29.29 7.33 -6.10
C PRO A 388 -28.01 8.02 -5.57
N ALA A 389 -28.16 9.11 -4.82
CA ALA A 389 -27.05 9.78 -4.14
C ALA A 389 -26.64 9.12 -2.80
N ARG A 390 -27.31 8.05 -2.37
CA ARG A 390 -27.06 7.32 -1.12
C ARG A 390 -26.77 5.84 -1.39
N LEU A 391 -26.06 5.20 -0.46
CA LEU A 391 -25.90 3.75 -0.42
C LEU A 391 -27.24 3.10 -0.03
N ARG A 392 -27.48 1.86 -0.47
CA ARG A 392 -28.60 1.06 0.07
C ARG A 392 -28.35 0.70 1.52
N ALA A 393 -29.41 0.70 2.32
CA ALA A 393 -29.32 0.53 3.77
C ALA A 393 -28.56 -0.75 4.19
N GLU A 394 -28.74 -1.86 3.46
CA GLU A 394 -28.10 -3.13 3.78
C GLU A 394 -26.59 -3.18 3.50
N VAL A 395 -26.09 -2.31 2.62
CA VAL A 395 -24.66 -2.19 2.29
C VAL A 395 -24.00 -0.94 2.88
N ASP A 396 -24.76 -0.11 3.60
CA ASP A 396 -24.28 1.14 4.20
C ASP A 396 -23.81 0.93 5.65
N ASN A 397 -22.71 1.58 6.02
CA ASN A 397 -22.21 1.65 7.39
C ASN A 397 -22.42 3.03 8.03
N ASP A 398 -22.14 4.10 7.30
CA ASP A 398 -22.08 5.47 7.84
C ASP A 398 -22.39 6.57 6.80
N GLY A 399 -23.04 6.20 5.69
CA GLY A 399 -23.35 7.07 4.57
C GLY A 399 -22.18 7.33 3.62
N LEU A 400 -21.04 6.66 3.80
CA LEU A 400 -19.84 6.75 2.98
C LEU A 400 -19.19 5.38 2.74
N HIS A 401 -18.97 4.63 3.81
CA HIS A 401 -18.25 3.36 3.77
C HIS A 401 -19.21 2.18 3.62
N PRO A 402 -18.82 1.13 2.87
CA PRO A 402 -19.57 -0.11 2.83
C PRO A 402 -19.63 -0.79 4.19
N SER A 403 -20.77 -1.38 4.52
CA SER A 403 -20.88 -2.38 5.58
C SER A 403 -20.14 -3.67 5.20
N LEU A 404 -20.05 -4.64 6.12
CA LEU A 404 -19.52 -5.97 5.79
C LEU A 404 -20.28 -6.64 4.63
N ALA A 405 -21.59 -6.40 4.51
CA ALA A 405 -22.37 -6.88 3.37
C ALA A 405 -22.00 -6.14 2.08
N GLY A 406 -21.76 -4.83 2.16
CA GLY A 406 -21.27 -4.03 1.03
C GLY A 406 -19.91 -4.49 0.51
N TYR A 407 -18.94 -4.75 1.40
CA TYR A 407 -17.64 -5.30 0.99
C TYR A 407 -17.74 -6.68 0.34
N ARG A 408 -18.63 -7.56 0.84
CA ARG A 408 -18.91 -8.84 0.18
C ARG A 408 -19.54 -8.65 -1.20
N ALA A 409 -20.47 -7.71 -1.35
CA ALA A 409 -21.08 -7.40 -2.63
C ALA A 409 -20.04 -6.90 -3.65
N MET A 410 -19.12 -6.01 -3.25
CA MET A 410 -18.01 -5.54 -4.10
C MET A 410 -17.13 -6.69 -4.58
N ALA A 411 -16.75 -7.61 -3.68
CA ALA A 411 -15.95 -8.77 -4.03
C ALA A 411 -16.67 -9.75 -4.96
N ALA A 412 -17.98 -9.94 -4.77
CA ALA A 412 -18.81 -10.79 -5.60
C ALA A 412 -19.04 -10.20 -7.01
N ALA A 413 -19.08 -8.87 -7.12
CA ALA A 413 -19.26 -8.18 -8.39
C ALA A 413 -17.99 -8.12 -9.25
N PHE A 414 -16.81 -8.37 -8.67
CA PHE A 414 -15.57 -8.38 -9.45
C PHE A 414 -15.60 -9.48 -10.53
N PRO A 415 -15.43 -9.14 -11.83
CA PRO A 415 -15.40 -10.11 -12.92
C PRO A 415 -14.04 -10.79 -12.99
N LEU A 416 -13.96 -12.07 -12.63
CA LEU A 416 -12.67 -12.78 -12.51
C LEU A 416 -11.97 -12.95 -13.87
N GLU A 417 -12.72 -12.98 -14.96
CA GLU A 417 -12.25 -13.14 -16.34
C GLU A 417 -11.35 -11.97 -16.77
N VAL A 418 -11.47 -10.81 -16.11
CA VAL A 418 -10.56 -9.67 -16.35
C VAL A 418 -9.12 -10.05 -16.03
N LEU A 419 -8.89 -10.90 -15.02
CA LEU A 419 -7.55 -11.35 -14.64
C LEU A 419 -6.93 -12.34 -15.63
N GLU A 420 -7.70 -12.83 -16.60
CA GLU A 420 -7.22 -13.76 -17.63
C GLU A 420 -6.70 -13.04 -18.87
N ARG A 421 -6.98 -11.74 -18.99
CA ARG A 421 -6.64 -10.92 -20.14
C ARG A 421 -5.19 -10.44 -20.06
N ARG A 422 -4.62 -10.15 -21.23
CA ARG A 422 -3.37 -9.39 -21.34
C ARG A 422 -3.72 -7.98 -21.77
N CYS A 423 -3.15 -6.98 -21.11
CA CYS A 423 -3.46 -5.59 -21.44
C CYS A 423 -2.65 -5.07 -22.62
N ALA A 424 -3.20 -4.04 -23.25
CA ALA A 424 -2.54 -3.34 -24.32
C ALA A 424 -1.23 -2.74 -23.78
N THR A 425 -0.10 -3.17 -24.34
CA THR A 425 1.17 -2.46 -24.17
C THR A 425 1.08 -1.13 -24.91
N ALA A 426 1.72 -0.08 -24.40
CA ALA A 426 1.89 1.14 -25.17
C ALA A 426 2.45 0.78 -26.56
N ARG A 427 1.72 1.18 -27.62
CA ARG A 427 2.22 1.06 -29.00
C ARG A 427 3.26 2.12 -29.27
#